data_AF-A0A6C0LID5-F1
#
_entry.id   AF-A0A6C0LID5-F1
#
_cell.length_a   1.000
_cell.length_b   1.000
_cell.length_c   1.000
_cell.angle_alpha   90.00
_cell.angle_beta   90.00
_cell.angle_gamma   90.00
#
_symmetry.space_group_name_H-M   'P 1'
#
loop_
_entity.id
_entity.type
_entity.pdbx_description
1 polymer ?
#
loop_
_entity_poly.entity_id
_entity_poly.type
_entity_poly.pdbx_seq_one_letter_code
_entity_poly.pdbx_strand_id
1 'polypeptide(L)'
;MVELNFNWKKKKTNNSILRLLLKKERKLKIKLQNQTIINNDLTYEIKNKTICPICTENDLSICCIPCGHTYCNNCIINTTNCHICRTEIMQTNKIYL
;
A
#
# COMPACT_ATOMS: atom_id res chain seq x y z
N MET A 1 -5.45 -60.69 13.76
CA MET A 1 -5.55 -59.49 14.64
C MET A 1 -4.49 -58.41 14.40
N VAL A 2 -3.45 -58.63 13.59
CA VAL A 2 -2.34 -57.66 13.41
C VAL A 2 -2.65 -56.59 12.34
N GLU A 3 -3.31 -56.95 11.23
CA GLU A 3 -3.61 -56.02 10.12
C GLU A 3 -4.61 -54.91 10.47
N LEU A 4 -5.63 -55.20 11.30
CA LEU A 4 -6.60 -54.22 11.75
C LEU A 4 -5.96 -53.10 12.58
N ASN A 5 -4.92 -53.43 13.36
CA ASN A 5 -4.20 -52.50 14.23
C ASN A 5 -3.25 -51.59 13.43
N PHE A 6 -2.66 -52.11 12.35
CA PHE A 6 -1.82 -51.35 11.42
C PHE A 6 -2.64 -50.33 10.63
N ASN A 7 -3.82 -50.73 10.14
CA ASN A 7 -4.72 -49.87 9.38
C ASN A 7 -5.32 -48.75 10.25
N TRP A 8 -5.66 -49.03 11.51
CA TRP A 8 -6.13 -48.02 12.47
C TRP A 8 -5.05 -46.98 12.78
N LYS A 9 -3.81 -47.42 13.05
CA LYS A 9 -2.68 -46.50 13.28
C LYS A 9 -2.44 -45.59 12.08
N LYS A 10 -2.40 -46.15 10.85
CA LYS A 10 -2.22 -45.40 9.59
C LYS A 10 -3.35 -44.39 9.34
N LYS A 11 -4.60 -44.77 9.61
CA LYS A 11 -5.77 -43.86 9.52
C LYS A 11 -5.72 -42.74 10.56
N LYS A 12 -5.27 -43.05 11.79
CA LYS A 12 -5.06 -42.06 12.87
C LYS A 12 -3.92 -41.09 12.55
N THR A 13 -2.81 -41.58 11.97
CA THR A 13 -1.67 -40.74 11.53
C THR A 13 -2.04 -39.88 10.32
N ASN A 14 -2.78 -40.41 9.36
CA ASN A 14 -3.28 -39.63 8.23
C ASN A 14 -4.22 -38.49 8.71
N ASN A 15 -5.07 -38.75 9.71
CA ASN A 15 -5.91 -37.71 10.31
C ASN A 15 -5.12 -36.64 11.08
N SER A 16 -4.03 -37.00 11.75
CA SER A 16 -3.19 -36.02 12.45
C SER A 16 -2.38 -35.15 11.48
N ILE A 17 -1.83 -35.74 10.42
CA ILE A 17 -1.12 -35.02 9.34
C ILE A 17 -2.07 -34.08 8.62
N LEU A 18 -3.27 -34.55 8.24
CA LEU A 18 -4.28 -33.72 7.59
C LEU A 18 -4.64 -32.49 8.44
N ARG A 19 -4.82 -32.66 9.76
CA ARG A 19 -5.08 -31.55 10.68
C ARG A 19 -3.91 -30.56 10.76
N LEU A 20 -2.67 -31.03 10.68
CA LEU A 20 -1.48 -30.16 10.67
C LEU A 20 -1.39 -29.36 9.36
N LEU A 21 -1.66 -30.00 8.22
CA LEU A 21 -1.69 -29.34 6.91
C LEU A 21 -2.77 -28.26 6.86
N LEU A 22 -3.99 -28.56 7.28
CA LEU A 22 -5.09 -27.59 7.34
C LEU A 22 -4.77 -26.40 8.27
N LYS A 23 -4.11 -26.65 9.40
CA LYS A 23 -3.61 -25.57 10.29
C LYS A 23 -2.56 -24.71 9.60
N LYS A 24 -1.63 -25.33 8.85
CA LYS A 24 -0.58 -24.63 8.12
C LYS A 24 -1.17 -23.79 6.98
N GLU A 25 -2.10 -24.34 6.22
CA GLU A 25 -2.84 -23.63 5.17
C GLU A 25 -3.63 -22.44 5.73
N ARG A 26 -4.36 -22.63 6.84
CA ARG A 26 -5.07 -21.53 7.51
C ARG A 26 -4.12 -20.42 7.95
N LYS A 27 -2.97 -20.77 8.55
CA LYS A 27 -1.93 -19.79 8.94
C LYS A 27 -1.37 -19.06 7.71
N LEU A 28 -1.11 -19.78 6.63
CA LEU A 28 -0.61 -19.20 5.39
C LEU A 28 -1.62 -18.25 4.75
N LYS A 29 -2.91 -18.62 4.75
CA LYS A 29 -4.01 -17.79 4.26
C LYS A 29 -4.14 -16.48 5.04
N ILE A 30 -4.07 -16.54 6.37
CA ILE A 30 -4.06 -15.34 7.23
C ILE A 30 -2.84 -14.47 6.92
N LYS A 31 -1.65 -15.08 6.78
CA LYS A 31 -0.43 -14.34 6.45
C LYS A 31 -0.54 -13.62 5.10
N LEU A 32 -1.06 -14.30 4.07
CA LEU A 32 -1.30 -13.73 2.75
C LEU A 32 -2.29 -12.56 2.83
N GLN A 33 -3.40 -12.74 3.55
CA GLN A 33 -4.41 -11.67 3.72
C GLN A 33 -3.83 -10.45 4.44
N ASN A 34 -3.01 -10.65 5.47
CA ASN A 34 -2.34 -9.54 6.16
C ASN A 34 -1.35 -8.83 5.24
N GLN A 35 -0.60 -9.57 4.42
CA GLN A 35 0.32 -9.01 3.44
C GLN A 35 -0.41 -8.18 2.36
N THR A 36 -1.59 -8.62 1.90
CA THR A 36 -2.39 -7.85 0.95
C THR A 36 -2.88 -6.52 1.52
N ILE A 37 -3.26 -6.50 2.80
CA ILE A 37 -3.70 -5.27 3.48
C ILE A 37 -2.54 -4.28 3.56
N ILE A 38 -1.38 -4.73 4.07
CA ILE A 38 -0.18 -3.90 4.18
C ILE A 38 0.24 -3.33 2.83
N ASN A 39 0.24 -4.15 1.77
CA ASN A 39 0.61 -3.68 0.44
C ASN A 39 -0.37 -2.63 -0.07
N ASN A 40 -1.67 -2.82 0.14
CA ASN A 40 -2.67 -1.84 -0.29
C ASN A 40 -2.50 -0.49 0.43
N ASP A 41 -2.27 -0.52 1.73
CA ASP A 41 -2.03 0.69 2.53
C ASP A 41 -0.74 1.40 2.05
N LEU A 42 0.34 0.66 1.81
CA LEU A 42 1.57 1.21 1.24
C LEU A 42 1.37 1.83 -0.14
N THR A 43 0.60 1.18 -1.01
CA THR A 43 0.31 1.73 -2.35
C THR A 43 -0.51 3.01 -2.28
N TYR A 44 -1.46 3.10 -1.33
CA TYR A 44 -2.24 4.30 -1.10
C TYR A 44 -1.37 5.45 -0.57
N GLU A 45 -0.50 5.18 0.40
CA GLU A 45 0.44 6.15 0.95
C GLU A 45 1.41 6.70 -0.10
N ILE A 46 1.97 5.84 -0.95
CA ILE A 46 2.86 6.27 -2.03
C ILE A 46 2.09 7.16 -3.02
N LYS A 47 0.90 6.72 -3.44
CA LYS A 47 0.06 7.46 -4.39
C LYS A 47 -0.32 8.85 -3.85
N ASN A 48 -0.66 8.97 -2.58
CA ASN A 48 -1.00 10.26 -1.97
C ASN A 48 0.18 11.24 -1.91
N LYS A 49 1.42 10.73 -1.87
CA LYS A 49 2.63 11.57 -1.86
C LYS A 49 3.00 12.09 -3.24
N THR A 50 2.50 11.49 -4.31
CA THR A 50 2.84 11.89 -5.69
C THR A 50 1.72 12.67 -6.38
N ILE A 51 0.51 12.69 -5.81
CA ILE A 51 -0.65 13.37 -6.39
C ILE A 51 -0.83 14.77 -5.76
N CYS A 52 -1.32 15.70 -6.57
CA CYS A 52 -1.61 17.06 -6.13
C CYS A 52 -2.68 17.09 -5.01
N PRO A 53 -2.40 17.74 -3.87
CA PRO A 53 -3.33 17.79 -2.75
C PRO A 53 -4.57 18.67 -2.98
N ILE A 54 -4.62 19.42 -4.10
CA ILE A 54 -5.74 20.31 -4.44
C ILE A 54 -6.79 19.57 -5.26
N CYS A 55 -6.39 19.02 -6.42
CA CYS A 55 -7.33 18.34 -7.32
C CYS A 55 -7.44 16.84 -7.06
N THR A 56 -6.49 16.22 -6.34
CA THR A 56 -6.40 14.77 -6.10
C THR A 56 -6.47 13.90 -7.37
N GLU A 57 -6.21 14.51 -8.54
CA GLU A 57 -6.30 13.90 -9.86
C GLU A 57 -4.95 13.84 -10.58
N ASN A 58 -4.21 14.96 -10.57
CA ASN A 58 -2.97 15.10 -11.34
C ASN A 58 -1.74 14.94 -10.45
N ASP A 59 -0.65 14.40 -11.01
CA ASP A 59 0.63 14.27 -10.31
C ASP A 59 1.28 15.63 -10.03
N LEU A 60 2.09 15.66 -8.97
CA LEU A 60 2.94 16.78 -8.62
C LEU A 60 3.94 17.05 -9.74
N SER A 61 3.95 18.27 -10.25
CA SER A 61 4.78 18.68 -11.39
C SER A 61 5.39 20.06 -11.22
N ILE A 62 4.96 20.84 -10.23
CA ILE A 62 5.46 22.18 -9.95
C ILE A 62 5.86 22.29 -8.48
N CYS A 63 6.98 22.96 -8.21
CA CYS A 63 7.43 23.41 -6.90
C CYS A 63 7.41 24.94 -6.83
N CYS A 64 6.84 25.50 -5.77
CA CYS A 64 6.76 26.96 -5.53
C CYS A 64 8.02 27.48 -4.85
N ILE A 65 8.59 28.59 -5.33
CA ILE A 65 9.76 29.26 -4.75
C ILE A 65 9.28 30.55 -4.07
N PRO A 66 9.70 30.83 -2.82
CA PRO A 66 10.74 30.14 -2.05
C PRO A 66 10.25 29.01 -1.12
N CYS A 67 8.94 28.80 -0.96
CA CYS A 67 8.42 27.97 0.12
C CYS A 67 8.59 26.45 -0.07
N GLY A 68 8.85 25.97 -1.28
CA GLY A 68 9.10 24.56 -1.58
C GLY A 68 7.86 23.67 -1.73
N HIS A 69 6.65 24.20 -1.53
CA HIS A 69 5.42 23.41 -1.66
C HIS A 69 5.11 23.03 -3.10
N THR A 70 4.63 21.81 -3.29
CA THR A 70 4.43 21.20 -4.62
C THR A 70 2.96 21.01 -4.96
N TYR A 71 2.65 21.15 -6.26
CA TYR A 71 1.32 21.02 -6.83
C TYR A 71 1.40 20.45 -8.25
N CYS A 72 0.26 20.13 -8.85
CA CYS A 72 0.20 20.00 -10.30
C CYS A 72 0.19 21.39 -10.95
N ASN A 73 0.60 21.48 -12.21
CA ASN A 73 0.60 22.74 -12.97
C ASN A 73 -0.78 23.41 -13.02
N ASN A 74 -1.84 22.63 -13.24
CA ASN A 74 -3.19 23.16 -13.43
C ASN A 74 -3.73 23.89 -12.19
N CYS A 75 -3.35 23.44 -10.99
CA CYS A 75 -3.85 24.04 -9.75
C CYS A 75 -3.07 25.29 -9.32
N ILE A 76 -1.86 25.54 -9.85
CA ILE A 76 -0.99 26.61 -9.36
C ILE A 76 -0.69 27.71 -10.39
N ILE A 77 -0.95 27.48 -11.68
CA ILE A 77 -0.54 28.38 -12.77
C ILE A 77 -1.08 29.81 -12.65
N ASN A 78 -2.28 30.00 -12.09
CA ASN A 78 -2.94 31.31 -11.96
C ASN A 78 -2.95 31.82 -10.52
N THR A 79 -2.07 31.32 -9.66
CA THR A 79 -2.04 31.64 -8.24
C THR A 79 -0.76 32.39 -7.89
N THR A 80 -0.87 33.46 -7.12
CA THR A 80 0.26 34.29 -6.64
C THR A 80 0.78 33.87 -5.27
N ASN A 81 0.03 33.08 -4.50
CA ASN A 81 0.37 32.68 -3.14
C ASN A 81 0.22 31.17 -2.96
N CYS A 82 1.17 30.55 -2.25
CA CYS A 82 1.11 29.13 -1.92
C CYS A 82 -0.17 28.78 -1.14
N HIS A 83 -0.90 27.75 -1.56
CA HIS A 83 -2.12 27.31 -0.88
C HIS A 83 -1.87 26.70 0.51
N ILE A 84 -0.65 26.25 0.78
CA ILE A 84 -0.28 25.63 2.07
C ILE A 84 0.18 26.69 3.07
N CYS A 85 1.19 27.50 2.72
CA CYS A 85 1.82 28.44 3.66
C CYS A 85 1.52 29.92 3.38
N ARG A 86 0.74 30.24 2.34
CA ARG A 86 0.36 31.61 1.93
C ARG A 86 1.50 32.53 1.47
N THR A 87 2.76 32.08 1.55
CA THR A 87 3.92 32.79 1.00
C THR A 87 3.70 33.12 -0.48
N GLU A 88 4.08 34.34 -0.88
CA GLU A 88 4.07 34.77 -2.27
C GLU A 88 4.98 33.86 -3.12
N ILE A 89 4.47 33.45 -4.28
CA ILE A 89 5.16 32.60 -5.24
C ILE A 89 5.94 33.53 -6.17
N MET A 90 7.25 33.60 -5.95
CA MET A 90 8.14 34.42 -6.77
C MET A 90 8.48 33.73 -8.09
N GLN A 91 8.58 32.40 -8.07
CA GLN A 91 8.90 31.56 -9.21
C GLN A 91 8.31 30.16 -9.02
N THR A 92 8.06 29.46 -10.11
CA THR A 92 7.74 28.04 -10.12
C THR A 92 8.82 27.25 -10.86
N ASN A 93 9.17 26.08 -10.32
CA ASN A 93 10.06 25.14 -10.99
C ASN A 93 9.29 23.87 -11.36
N LYS A 94 9.46 23.41 -12.59
CA LYS A 94 8.97 22.09 -12.99
C LYS A 94 9.81 21.00 -12.32
N ILE A 95 9.13 20.00 -11.76
CA ILE A 95 9.75 18.85 -11.10
C ILE A 95 9.28 17.56 -11.76
N TYR A 96 10.09 16.51 -11.58
CA TYR A 96 9.82 15.15 -12.03
C TYR A 96 10.06 14.22 -10.85
N LEU A 97 9.10 13.35 -10.54
CA LEU A 97 9.13 12.38 -9.44
C LEU A 97 9.39 10.96 -9.97
#